data_AF-A0A1Q6Y957-F1
#
_entry.id   AF-A0A1Q6Y957-F1
#
_cell.length_a   1.000
_cell.length_b   1.000
_cell.length_c   1.000
_cell.angle_alpha   90.00
_cell.angle_beta   90.00
_cell.angle_gamma   90.00
#
_symmetry.space_group_name_H-M   'P 1'
#
loop_
_entity.id
_entity.type
_entity.pdbx_description
1 polymer ?
#
loop_
_entity_poly.entity_id
_entity_poly.type
_entity_poly.pdbx_seq_one_letter_code
_entity_poly.pdbx_strand_id
1 'polypeptide(L)'
;MDLKALKDTPPWDWPAGTAERLVNVLRDEQAIESDRLLATDMAGDFTVVNDELVEALLAILRKSQESKQVRARAAISLGPILEYADTEGFDDAGDVPISKRTFQGIQESLHQLYSDAHTPKEVRRRILEASVRAPREWHENAVRSAYSSGDDLWKLTAVFCMRFVRGFDELIIEELDNKNPDIHLEAVLAAGSWGVEGAWPHIAALIHSRRTPKPLLLAAIGAVPSILPQEASEVLSRLIESDDEDIVEAVHEALAMAEEPSEEDEDDEDGLFLQ
;
A
#
# COMPACT_ATOMS: atom_id res chain seq x y z
N MET A 1 -26.74 1.57 -13.76
CA MET A 1 -25.36 2.09 -13.94
C MET A 1 -24.51 0.96 -14.52
N ASP A 2 -23.57 1.16 -15.44
CA ASP A 2 -22.61 0.11 -15.82
C ASP A 2 -21.37 0.18 -14.89
N LEU A 3 -20.42 -0.76 -15.00
CA LEU A 3 -19.23 -0.74 -14.13
C LEU A 3 -18.35 0.51 -14.35
N LYS A 4 -18.33 1.04 -15.58
CA LYS A 4 -17.55 2.23 -15.90
C LYS A 4 -18.09 3.47 -15.21
N ALA A 5 -19.40 3.66 -15.24
CA ALA A 5 -20.05 4.75 -14.53
C ALA A 5 -19.91 4.62 -13.00
N LEU A 6 -19.84 3.39 -12.46
CA LEU A 6 -19.51 3.20 -11.04
C LEU A 6 -18.08 3.62 -10.73
N LYS A 7 -17.11 3.30 -11.59
CA LYS A 7 -15.71 3.71 -11.39
C LYS A 7 -15.54 5.23 -11.27
N ASP A 8 -16.31 5.99 -12.05
CA ASP A 8 -16.27 7.45 -12.05
C ASP A 8 -17.10 8.07 -10.91
N THR A 9 -17.74 7.24 -10.09
CA THR A 9 -18.51 7.65 -8.91
C THR A 9 -17.67 7.38 -7.67
N PRO A 10 -17.55 8.33 -6.71
CA PRO A 10 -16.85 8.06 -5.47
C PRO A 10 -17.38 6.80 -4.76
N PRO A 11 -16.52 5.97 -4.13
CA PRO A 11 -16.96 4.70 -3.55
C PRO A 11 -18.09 4.83 -2.52
N TRP A 12 -18.10 5.90 -1.72
CA TRP A 12 -19.16 6.17 -0.72
C TRP A 12 -20.53 6.52 -1.35
N ASP A 13 -20.56 6.88 -2.64
CA ASP A 13 -21.78 7.15 -3.40
C ASP A 13 -22.24 5.94 -4.23
N TRP A 14 -21.57 4.79 -4.09
CA TRP A 14 -21.96 3.58 -4.83
C TRP A 14 -23.36 3.07 -4.40
N PRO A 15 -24.20 2.63 -5.35
CA PRO A 15 -25.52 2.10 -5.03
C PRO A 15 -25.46 0.85 -4.16
N ALA A 16 -26.50 0.64 -3.34
CA ALA A 16 -26.73 -0.63 -2.67
C ALA A 16 -26.75 -1.81 -3.67
N GLY A 17 -26.17 -2.95 -3.28
CA GLY A 17 -26.03 -4.12 -4.14
C GLY A 17 -24.83 -4.09 -5.10
N THR A 18 -23.95 -3.07 -4.98
CA THR A 18 -22.71 -3.01 -5.79
C THR A 18 -21.82 -4.23 -5.55
N ALA A 19 -21.64 -4.66 -4.29
CA ALA A 19 -20.86 -5.86 -3.95
C ALA A 19 -21.38 -7.13 -4.67
N GLU A 20 -22.69 -7.39 -4.61
CA GLU A 20 -23.33 -8.55 -5.25
C GLU A 20 -23.14 -8.54 -6.76
N ARG A 21 -23.21 -7.35 -7.35
CA ARG A 21 -22.97 -7.17 -8.77
C ARG A 21 -21.52 -7.42 -9.16
N LEU A 22 -20.57 -6.94 -8.36
CA LEU A 22 -19.15 -7.22 -8.57
C LEU A 22 -18.89 -8.73 -8.50
N VAL A 23 -19.41 -9.43 -7.49
CA VAL A 23 -19.34 -10.89 -7.38
C VAL A 23 -19.85 -11.58 -8.65
N ASN A 24 -21.01 -11.16 -9.18
CA ASN A 24 -21.57 -11.74 -10.40
C ASN A 24 -20.64 -11.58 -11.61
N VAL A 25 -20.00 -10.42 -11.78
CA VAL A 25 -19.05 -10.17 -12.88
C VAL A 25 -17.76 -10.98 -12.67
N LEU A 26 -17.26 -11.07 -11.43
CA LEU A 26 -16.06 -11.85 -11.12
C LEU A 26 -16.23 -13.34 -11.41
N ARG A 27 -17.42 -13.89 -11.12
CA ARG A 27 -17.79 -15.29 -11.35
C ARG A 27 -18.19 -15.61 -12.79
N ASP A 28 -18.55 -14.60 -13.60
CA ASP A 28 -18.91 -14.80 -15.00
C ASP A 28 -17.66 -14.98 -15.87
N GLU A 29 -17.37 -16.23 -16.24
CA GLU A 29 -16.25 -16.57 -17.11
C GLU A 29 -16.40 -16.09 -18.55
N GLN A 30 -17.62 -15.71 -18.95
CA GLN A 30 -17.91 -15.18 -20.29
C GLN A 30 -17.88 -13.65 -20.31
N ALA A 31 -17.79 -12.99 -19.15
CA ALA A 31 -17.64 -11.55 -19.08
C ALA A 31 -16.34 -11.11 -19.77
N ILE A 32 -16.40 -9.97 -20.46
CA ILE A 32 -15.25 -9.43 -21.16
C ILE A 32 -14.13 -9.10 -20.17
N GLU A 33 -12.89 -9.31 -20.58
CA GLU A 33 -11.72 -9.18 -19.70
C GLU A 33 -11.61 -7.79 -19.06
N SER A 34 -11.97 -6.72 -19.78
CA SER A 34 -11.96 -5.35 -19.24
C SER A 34 -12.93 -5.16 -18.07
N ASP A 35 -14.10 -5.79 -18.12
CA ASP A 35 -15.11 -5.68 -17.07
C ASP A 35 -14.68 -6.48 -15.85
N ARG A 36 -14.03 -7.63 -16.05
CA ARG A 36 -13.46 -8.44 -14.97
C ARG A 36 -12.26 -7.75 -14.32
N LEU A 37 -11.41 -7.08 -15.10
CA LEU A 37 -10.32 -6.25 -14.57
C LEU A 37 -10.86 -5.09 -13.74
N LEU A 38 -11.94 -4.44 -14.19
CA LEU A 38 -12.55 -3.36 -13.44
C LEU A 38 -13.24 -3.88 -12.16
N ALA A 39 -13.96 -5.00 -12.25
CA ALA A 39 -14.61 -5.59 -11.09
C ALA A 39 -13.59 -6.09 -10.05
N THR A 40 -12.46 -6.64 -10.48
CA THR A 40 -11.38 -7.07 -9.55
C THR A 40 -10.75 -5.89 -8.84
N ASP A 41 -10.57 -4.76 -9.53
CA ASP A 41 -10.08 -3.51 -8.93
C ASP A 41 -11.03 -2.97 -7.86
N MET A 42 -12.32 -2.82 -8.21
CA MET A 42 -13.34 -2.29 -7.31
C MET A 42 -13.66 -3.20 -6.12
N ALA A 43 -13.47 -4.52 -6.26
CA ALA A 43 -13.76 -5.49 -5.21
C ALA A 43 -12.84 -5.37 -3.97
N GLY A 44 -11.69 -4.70 -4.12
CA GLY A 44 -10.76 -4.42 -3.01
C GLY A 44 -11.09 -3.15 -2.22
N ASP A 45 -12.10 -2.39 -2.64
CA ASP A 45 -12.47 -1.13 -1.99
C ASP A 45 -13.19 -1.37 -0.66
N PHE A 46 -12.80 -0.63 0.38
CA PHE A 46 -13.34 -0.77 1.73
C PHE A 46 -14.85 -0.60 1.83
N THR A 47 -15.47 0.16 0.92
CA THR A 47 -16.92 0.38 0.92
C THR A 47 -17.73 -0.87 0.57
N VAL A 48 -17.12 -1.85 -0.10
CA VAL A 48 -17.82 -3.06 -0.58
C VAL A 48 -17.16 -4.36 -0.20
N VAL A 49 -15.84 -4.36 0.08
CA VAL A 49 -15.08 -5.57 0.38
C VAL A 49 -15.75 -6.36 1.51
N ASN A 50 -15.85 -7.67 1.31
CA ASN A 50 -16.44 -8.60 2.26
C ASN A 50 -15.92 -10.01 1.99
N ASP A 51 -16.30 -10.96 2.85
CA ASP A 51 -15.91 -12.36 2.72
C ASP A 51 -16.21 -12.96 1.34
N GLU A 52 -17.37 -12.65 0.75
CA GLU A 52 -17.77 -13.22 -0.56
C GLU A 52 -16.92 -12.67 -1.71
N LEU A 53 -16.62 -11.36 -1.71
CA LEU A 53 -15.73 -10.75 -2.70
C LEU A 53 -14.32 -11.29 -2.58
N VAL A 54 -13.80 -11.44 -1.35
CA VAL A 54 -12.49 -12.04 -1.14
C VAL A 54 -12.44 -13.47 -1.66
N GLU A 55 -13.48 -14.29 -1.38
CA GLU A 55 -13.55 -15.65 -1.91
C GLU A 55 -13.56 -15.66 -3.45
N ALA A 56 -14.29 -14.72 -4.09
CA ALA A 56 -14.30 -14.59 -5.54
C ALA A 56 -12.92 -14.19 -6.10
N LEU A 57 -12.23 -13.23 -5.47
CA LEU A 57 -10.88 -12.82 -5.84
C LEU A 57 -9.87 -13.96 -5.71
N LEU A 58 -9.92 -14.72 -4.61
CA LEU A 58 -9.07 -15.90 -4.40
C LEU A 58 -9.36 -17.00 -5.42
N ALA A 59 -10.62 -17.21 -5.79
CA ALA A 59 -10.99 -18.19 -6.82
C ALA A 59 -10.39 -17.82 -8.19
N ILE A 60 -10.47 -16.55 -8.58
CA ILE A 60 -9.83 -16.00 -9.79
C ILE A 60 -8.32 -16.23 -9.73
N LEU A 61 -7.69 -15.84 -8.62
CA LEU A 61 -6.24 -15.90 -8.45
C LEU A 61 -5.69 -17.34 -8.55
N ARG A 62 -6.40 -18.32 -8.01
CA ARG A 62 -6.05 -19.75 -8.04
C ARG A 62 -6.29 -20.41 -9.40
N LYS A 63 -7.14 -19.83 -10.26
CA LYS A 63 -7.53 -20.44 -11.54
C LYS A 63 -6.42 -20.29 -12.59
N SER A 64 -5.68 -21.36 -12.86
CA SER A 64 -4.54 -21.32 -13.79
C SER A 64 -4.90 -20.97 -15.24
N GLN A 65 -6.14 -21.26 -15.66
CA GLN A 65 -6.67 -20.91 -16.99
C GLN A 65 -7.11 -19.44 -17.09
N GLU A 66 -7.17 -18.73 -15.97
CA GLU A 66 -7.51 -17.32 -15.95
C GLU A 66 -6.37 -16.47 -16.53
N SER A 67 -6.72 -15.34 -17.13
CA SER A 67 -5.74 -14.40 -17.66
C SER A 67 -4.77 -13.95 -16.56
N LYS A 68 -3.48 -13.85 -16.91
CA LYS A 68 -2.43 -13.39 -15.99
C LYS A 68 -2.74 -11.99 -15.46
N GLN A 69 -3.39 -11.15 -16.25
CA GLN A 69 -3.72 -9.78 -15.88
C GLN A 69 -4.84 -9.74 -14.85
N VAL A 70 -5.92 -10.51 -15.06
CA VAL A 70 -7.04 -10.61 -14.10
C VAL A 70 -6.56 -11.24 -12.79
N ARG A 71 -5.72 -12.27 -12.86
CA ARG A 71 -5.09 -12.88 -11.67
C ARG A 71 -4.21 -11.89 -10.91
N ALA A 72 -3.35 -11.16 -11.61
CA ALA A 72 -2.48 -10.16 -10.99
C ALA A 72 -3.28 -9.01 -10.35
N ARG A 73 -4.37 -8.57 -11.00
CA ARG A 73 -5.28 -7.56 -10.45
C ARG A 73 -5.99 -8.08 -9.19
N ALA A 74 -6.49 -9.31 -9.22
CA ALA A 74 -7.12 -9.94 -8.06
C ALA A 74 -6.15 -10.14 -6.89
N ALA A 75 -4.86 -10.37 -7.15
CA ALA A 75 -3.85 -10.44 -6.09
C ALA A 75 -3.66 -9.07 -5.42
N ILE A 76 -3.39 -8.01 -6.19
CA ILE A 76 -3.09 -6.70 -5.62
C ILE A 76 -4.30 -6.04 -4.93
N SER A 77 -5.52 -6.33 -5.40
CA SER A 77 -6.76 -5.81 -4.78
C SER A 77 -7.03 -6.36 -3.38
N LEU A 78 -6.37 -7.46 -2.99
CA LEU A 78 -6.45 -8.00 -1.62
C LEU A 78 -5.52 -7.27 -0.65
N GLY A 79 -4.60 -6.43 -1.14
CA GLY A 79 -3.61 -5.72 -0.33
C GLY A 79 -4.22 -4.79 0.72
N PRO A 80 -5.11 -3.85 0.35
CA PRO A 80 -5.67 -2.89 1.31
C PRO A 80 -6.39 -3.56 2.48
N ILE A 81 -7.20 -4.58 2.22
CA ILE A 81 -7.92 -5.29 3.29
C ILE A 81 -6.98 -6.12 4.18
N LEU A 82 -5.85 -6.62 3.65
CA LEU A 82 -4.82 -7.25 4.48
C LEU A 82 -4.18 -6.24 5.42
N GLU A 83 -3.83 -5.07 4.90
CA GLU A 83 -3.22 -3.97 5.68
C GLU A 83 -4.11 -3.55 6.84
N TYR A 84 -5.36 -3.20 6.54
CA TYR A 84 -6.31 -2.74 7.53
C TYR A 84 -6.61 -3.81 8.57
N ALA A 85 -6.81 -5.07 8.16
CA ALA A 85 -7.07 -6.16 9.10
C ALA A 85 -5.86 -6.52 10.00
N ASP A 86 -4.64 -6.27 9.52
CA ASP A 86 -3.42 -6.47 10.31
C ASP A 86 -3.24 -5.36 11.35
N THR A 87 -3.55 -4.10 10.97
CA THR A 87 -3.51 -2.93 11.86
C THR A 87 -4.61 -2.95 12.92
N GLU A 88 -5.88 -3.10 12.53
CA GLU A 88 -7.02 -3.05 13.45
C GLU A 88 -7.15 -4.31 14.32
N GLY A 89 -6.63 -5.44 13.84
CA GLY A 89 -6.82 -6.73 14.50
C GLY A 89 -8.27 -7.23 14.45
N PHE A 90 -8.59 -8.21 15.28
CA PHE A 90 -9.90 -8.90 15.28
C PHE A 90 -10.48 -9.05 16.68
N ASP A 91 -10.08 -8.17 17.59
CA ASP A 91 -10.48 -8.25 19.00
C ASP A 91 -11.92 -7.77 19.19
N ASP A 92 -12.31 -6.73 18.46
CA ASP A 92 -13.66 -6.18 18.46
C ASP A 92 -14.48 -6.59 17.22
N ALA A 93 -15.72 -7.00 17.46
CA ALA A 93 -16.59 -7.54 16.42
C ALA A 93 -17.23 -6.40 15.61
N GLY A 94 -16.79 -6.22 14.36
CA GLY A 94 -17.41 -5.31 13.40
C GLY A 94 -16.46 -4.28 12.80
N ASP A 95 -15.23 -4.17 13.31
CA ASP A 95 -14.27 -3.16 12.85
C ASP A 95 -13.63 -3.53 11.51
N VAL A 96 -13.44 -4.84 11.27
CA VAL A 96 -12.90 -5.38 10.03
C VAL A 96 -14.03 -5.94 9.13
N PRO A 97 -14.09 -5.54 7.84
CA PRO A 97 -15.19 -5.94 6.95
C PRO A 97 -15.10 -7.38 6.45
N ILE A 98 -14.07 -8.13 6.87
CA ILE A 98 -13.90 -9.57 6.59
C ILE A 98 -13.73 -10.35 7.89
N SER A 99 -14.02 -11.64 7.87
CA SER A 99 -13.78 -12.49 9.03
C SER A 99 -12.29 -12.81 9.22
N LYS A 100 -11.87 -13.08 10.47
CA LYS A 100 -10.52 -13.58 10.80
C LYS A 100 -10.14 -14.82 9.98
N ARG A 101 -11.11 -15.69 9.71
CA ARG A 101 -10.92 -16.88 8.88
C ARG A 101 -10.58 -16.51 7.44
N THR A 102 -11.29 -15.54 6.87
CA THR A 102 -11.04 -15.04 5.52
C THR A 102 -9.66 -14.39 5.42
N PHE A 103 -9.28 -13.58 6.41
CA PHE A 103 -7.95 -12.97 6.49
C PHE A 103 -6.83 -14.01 6.47
N GLN A 104 -6.90 -15.02 7.35
CA GLN A 104 -5.95 -16.14 7.36
C GLN A 104 -5.95 -16.90 6.02
N GLY A 105 -7.13 -17.11 5.43
CA GLY A 105 -7.29 -17.73 4.12
C GLY A 105 -6.61 -16.95 2.99
N ILE A 106 -6.66 -15.62 3.00
CA ILE A 106 -5.91 -14.78 2.06
C ILE A 106 -4.42 -15.03 2.26
N GLN A 107 -3.93 -14.85 3.50
CA GLN A 107 -2.51 -14.99 3.82
C GLN A 107 -1.98 -16.35 3.35
N GLU A 108 -2.60 -17.46 3.73
CA GLU A 108 -2.20 -18.81 3.30
C GLU A 108 -2.17 -18.98 1.77
N SER A 109 -3.21 -18.49 1.08
CA SER A 109 -3.33 -18.60 -0.38
C SER A 109 -2.22 -17.86 -1.10
N LEU A 110 -1.93 -16.63 -0.67
CA LEU A 110 -0.90 -15.79 -1.28
C LEU A 110 0.49 -16.44 -1.11
N HIS A 111 0.81 -16.95 0.07
CA HIS A 111 2.09 -17.63 0.28
C HIS A 111 2.22 -18.92 -0.55
N GLN A 112 1.17 -19.74 -0.62
CA GLN A 112 1.18 -20.95 -1.46
C GLN A 112 1.43 -20.61 -2.94
N LEU A 113 0.71 -19.62 -3.47
CA LEU A 113 0.83 -19.23 -4.88
C LEU A 113 2.13 -18.49 -5.19
N TYR A 114 2.69 -17.72 -4.25
CA TYR A 114 4.01 -17.11 -4.39
C TYR A 114 5.11 -18.17 -4.52
N SER A 115 5.02 -19.23 -3.71
CA SER A 115 5.98 -20.33 -3.67
C SER A 115 5.86 -21.30 -4.85
N ASP A 116 4.72 -21.32 -5.54
CA ASP A 116 4.55 -22.12 -6.76
C ASP A 116 5.29 -21.50 -7.95
N ALA A 117 6.31 -22.20 -8.44
CA ALA A 117 7.10 -21.81 -9.61
C ALA A 117 6.30 -21.76 -10.92
N HIS A 118 5.13 -22.41 -10.98
CA HIS A 118 4.22 -22.34 -12.14
C HIS A 118 3.37 -21.07 -12.14
N THR A 119 3.29 -20.36 -11.00
CA THR A 119 2.61 -19.07 -10.95
C THR A 119 3.39 -18.06 -11.81
N PRO A 120 2.73 -17.41 -12.78
CA PRO A 120 3.41 -16.45 -13.66
C PRO A 120 4.07 -15.32 -12.88
N LYS A 121 5.24 -14.86 -13.34
CA LYS A 121 6.04 -13.80 -12.71
C LYS A 121 5.20 -12.60 -12.27
N GLU A 122 4.41 -12.01 -13.17
CA GLU A 122 3.59 -10.82 -12.86
C GLU A 122 2.56 -11.08 -11.76
N VAL A 123 2.01 -12.30 -11.69
CA VAL A 123 1.09 -12.69 -10.62
C VAL A 123 1.85 -12.86 -9.31
N ARG A 124 3.04 -13.51 -9.31
CA ARG A 124 3.88 -13.66 -8.12
C ARG A 124 4.33 -12.31 -7.54
N ARG A 125 4.63 -11.33 -8.41
CA ARG A 125 4.96 -9.96 -8.00
C ARG A 125 3.81 -9.30 -7.26
N ARG A 126 2.61 -9.28 -7.85
CA ARG A 126 1.42 -8.71 -7.20
C ARG A 126 0.99 -9.46 -5.94
N ILE A 127 1.21 -10.77 -5.89
CA ILE A 127 1.01 -11.56 -4.66
C ILE A 127 1.94 -11.06 -3.55
N LEU A 128 3.23 -10.87 -3.84
CA LEU A 128 4.20 -10.41 -2.85
C LEU A 128 3.84 -8.99 -2.36
N GLU A 129 3.55 -8.07 -3.28
CA GLU A 129 3.16 -6.68 -2.95
C GLU A 129 1.86 -6.61 -2.13
N ALA A 130 0.90 -7.49 -2.37
CA ALA A 130 -0.29 -7.58 -1.53
C ALA A 130 0.02 -8.20 -0.17
N SER A 131 0.79 -9.28 -0.13
CA SER A 131 0.99 -10.05 1.09
C SER A 131 1.86 -9.34 2.11
N VAL A 132 2.84 -8.53 1.69
CA VAL A 132 3.71 -7.78 2.61
C VAL A 132 2.95 -6.78 3.47
N ARG A 133 1.75 -6.37 3.08
CA ARG A 133 0.89 -5.47 3.87
C ARG A 133 0.33 -6.11 5.15
N ALA A 134 0.43 -7.43 5.29
CA ALA A 134 0.25 -8.15 6.55
C ALA A 134 1.48 -9.05 6.78
N PRO A 135 2.60 -8.49 7.29
CA PRO A 135 3.90 -9.14 7.30
C PRO A 135 3.92 -10.53 7.97
N ARG A 136 4.71 -11.46 7.41
CA ARG A 136 4.98 -12.80 7.97
C ARG A 136 6.43 -13.17 7.74
N GLU A 137 6.90 -14.17 8.47
CA GLU A 137 8.32 -14.59 8.55
C GLU A 137 9.02 -14.82 7.19
N TRP A 138 8.27 -15.22 6.16
CA TRP A 138 8.84 -15.51 4.84
C TRP A 138 9.10 -14.26 3.99
N HIS A 139 8.50 -13.11 4.32
CA HIS A 139 8.59 -11.92 3.49
C HIS A 139 10.00 -11.34 3.42
N GLU A 140 10.76 -11.31 4.52
CA GLU A 140 12.12 -10.74 4.49
C GLU A 140 13.00 -11.46 3.44
N ASN A 141 13.00 -12.80 3.46
CA ASN A 141 13.74 -13.60 2.48
C ASN A 141 13.20 -13.42 1.06
N ALA A 142 11.89 -13.29 0.89
CA ALA A 142 11.28 -13.04 -0.41
C ALA A 142 11.70 -11.67 -0.99
N VAL A 143 11.71 -10.62 -0.18
CA VAL A 143 12.14 -9.27 -0.56
C VAL A 143 13.63 -9.25 -0.92
N ARG A 144 14.50 -9.85 -0.08
CA ARG A 144 15.94 -9.98 -0.39
C ARG A 144 16.19 -10.71 -1.71
N SER A 145 15.44 -11.79 -1.96
CA SER A 145 15.53 -12.57 -3.20
C SER A 145 15.06 -11.79 -4.42
N ALA A 146 13.94 -11.07 -4.31
CA ALA A 146 13.42 -10.21 -5.37
C ALA A 146 14.42 -9.09 -5.72
N TYR A 147 14.97 -8.41 -4.71
CA TYR A 147 15.95 -7.34 -4.88
C TYR A 147 17.23 -7.83 -5.59
N SER A 148 17.72 -9.00 -5.18
CA SER A 148 18.98 -9.58 -5.70
C SER A 148 18.83 -10.34 -7.02
N SER A 149 17.63 -10.36 -7.62
CA SER A 149 17.32 -11.19 -8.79
C SER A 149 17.99 -10.72 -10.09
N GLY A 150 18.47 -9.48 -10.15
CA GLY A 150 19.00 -8.84 -11.36
C GLY A 150 17.93 -8.44 -12.38
N ASP A 151 16.65 -8.50 -12.00
CA ASP A 151 15.51 -8.16 -12.85
C ASP A 151 14.82 -6.89 -12.33
N ASP A 152 14.73 -5.85 -13.15
CA ASP A 152 14.23 -4.53 -12.75
C ASP A 152 12.79 -4.57 -12.22
N LEU A 153 11.95 -5.48 -12.73
CA LEU A 153 10.58 -5.62 -12.27
C LEU A 153 10.52 -6.25 -10.87
N TRP A 154 11.40 -7.22 -10.59
CA TRP A 154 11.53 -7.78 -9.25
C TRP A 154 12.19 -6.81 -8.28
N LYS A 155 13.17 -6.01 -8.72
CA LYS A 155 13.74 -4.93 -7.92
C LYS A 155 12.67 -3.90 -7.54
N LEU A 156 11.87 -3.43 -8.49
CA LEU A 156 10.74 -2.53 -8.21
C LEU A 156 9.79 -3.12 -7.17
N THR A 157 9.39 -4.38 -7.35
CA THR A 157 8.55 -5.08 -6.37
C THR A 157 9.23 -5.17 -4.99
N ALA A 158 10.54 -5.42 -4.94
CA ALA A 158 11.26 -5.48 -3.68
C ALA A 158 11.28 -4.13 -2.96
N VAL A 159 11.56 -3.03 -3.66
CA VAL A 159 11.57 -1.68 -3.08
C VAL A 159 10.17 -1.26 -2.62
N PHE A 160 9.12 -1.58 -3.39
CA PHE A 160 7.74 -1.43 -2.91
C PHE A 160 7.53 -2.17 -1.57
N CYS A 161 8.01 -3.41 -1.47
CA CYS A 161 7.81 -4.22 -0.27
C CYS A 161 8.58 -3.70 0.95
N MET A 162 9.66 -2.96 0.76
CA MET A 162 10.44 -2.37 1.84
C MET A 162 9.64 -1.35 2.66
N ARG A 163 8.51 -0.84 2.14
CA ARG A 163 7.57 0.01 2.89
C ARG A 163 6.86 -0.72 4.03
N PHE A 164 6.72 -2.04 3.92
CA PHE A 164 5.94 -2.87 4.85
C PHE A 164 6.80 -3.88 5.61
N VAL A 165 8.03 -4.12 5.17
CA VAL A 165 8.97 -5.04 5.82
C VAL A 165 10.21 -4.26 6.27
N ARG A 166 10.54 -4.32 7.57
CA ARG A 166 11.72 -3.68 8.16
C ARG A 166 13.04 -4.38 7.77
N GLY A 167 14.17 -3.72 8.02
CA GLY A 167 15.51 -4.30 7.89
C GLY A 167 16.19 -4.09 6.54
N PHE A 168 15.81 -3.01 5.84
CA PHE A 168 16.25 -2.69 4.48
C PHE A 168 16.76 -1.25 4.34
N ASP A 169 16.99 -0.52 5.43
CA ASP A 169 17.30 0.92 5.45
C ASP A 169 18.47 1.30 4.54
N GLU A 170 19.55 0.51 4.54
CA GLU A 170 20.71 0.72 3.65
C GLU A 170 20.32 0.63 2.17
N LEU A 171 19.47 -0.33 1.81
CA LEU A 171 18.99 -0.50 0.43
C LEU A 171 17.99 0.59 0.06
N ILE A 172 17.13 1.01 1.00
CA ILE A 172 16.21 2.13 0.78
C ILE A 172 17.03 3.39 0.45
N ILE A 173 18.08 3.69 1.23
CA ILE A 173 18.97 4.84 1.00
C ILE A 173 19.67 4.72 -0.37
N GLU A 174 20.18 3.54 -0.73
CA GLU A 174 20.80 3.31 -2.05
C GLU A 174 19.83 3.62 -3.21
N GLU A 175 18.57 3.21 -3.08
CA GLU A 175 17.57 3.34 -4.14
C GLU A 175 16.97 4.76 -4.27
N LEU A 176 17.26 5.67 -3.34
CA LEU A 176 16.91 7.09 -3.46
C LEU A 176 17.62 7.78 -4.64
N ASP A 177 18.76 7.25 -5.09
CA ASP A 177 19.50 7.73 -6.25
C ASP A 177 19.15 6.97 -7.55
N ASN A 178 18.16 6.07 -7.53
CA ASN A 178 17.79 5.28 -8.70
C ASN A 178 17.19 6.16 -9.81
N LYS A 179 17.63 5.93 -11.05
CA LYS A 179 17.16 6.67 -12.24
C LYS A 179 15.80 6.21 -12.76
N ASN A 180 15.35 5.03 -12.35
CA ASN A 180 14.01 4.56 -12.64
C ASN A 180 13.03 5.30 -11.71
N PRO A 181 12.11 6.11 -12.26
CA PRO A 181 11.22 6.94 -11.46
C PRO A 181 10.28 6.12 -10.56
N ASP A 182 9.89 4.92 -10.97
CA ASP A 182 9.02 4.06 -10.17
C ASP A 182 9.77 3.53 -8.95
N ILE A 183 11.03 3.09 -9.14
CA ILE A 183 11.87 2.62 -8.02
C ILE A 183 12.19 3.77 -7.07
N HIS A 184 12.49 4.94 -7.63
CA HIS A 184 12.78 6.14 -6.85
C HIS A 184 11.60 6.54 -5.96
N LEU A 185 10.38 6.55 -6.52
CA LEU A 185 9.16 6.84 -5.77
C LEU A 185 8.96 5.85 -4.61
N GLU A 186 9.08 4.55 -4.88
CA GLU A 186 8.92 3.53 -3.84
C GLU A 186 10.00 3.63 -2.76
N ALA A 187 11.23 4.02 -3.10
CA ALA A 187 12.29 4.25 -2.12
C ALA A 187 11.98 5.44 -1.20
N VAL A 188 11.43 6.54 -1.75
CA VAL A 188 10.97 7.69 -0.94
C VAL A 188 9.84 7.29 -0.01
N LEU A 189 8.86 6.52 -0.51
CA LEU A 189 7.76 6.02 0.32
C LEU A 189 8.27 5.08 1.42
N ALA A 190 9.22 4.19 1.11
CA ALA A 190 9.81 3.27 2.09
C ALA A 190 10.62 4.01 3.16
N ALA A 191 11.34 5.07 2.78
CA ALA A 191 12.05 5.91 3.72
C ALA A 191 11.09 6.59 4.71
N GLY A 192 9.95 7.10 4.21
CA GLY A 192 8.89 7.66 5.05
C GLY A 192 8.28 6.64 6.00
N SER A 193 7.88 5.46 5.50
CA SER A 193 7.23 4.41 6.30
C SER A 193 8.03 3.97 7.54
N TRP A 194 9.35 4.07 7.51
CA TRP A 194 10.23 3.67 8.61
C TRP A 194 11.00 4.80 9.27
N GLY A 195 10.77 6.06 8.89
CA GLY A 195 11.52 7.19 9.43
C GLY A 195 13.03 7.04 9.20
N VAL A 196 13.44 6.65 8.00
CA VAL A 196 14.87 6.39 7.70
C VAL A 196 15.64 7.70 7.70
N GLU A 197 16.27 8.05 8.84
CA GLU A 197 16.97 9.33 9.05
C GLU A 197 17.99 9.66 7.93
N GLY A 198 18.73 8.65 7.46
CA GLY A 198 19.73 8.80 6.39
C GLY A 198 19.15 9.29 5.05
N ALA A 199 17.83 9.19 4.85
CA ALA A 199 17.15 9.69 3.66
C ALA A 199 16.93 11.21 3.68
N TRP A 200 17.03 11.88 4.84
CA TRP A 200 16.66 13.28 5.00
C TRP A 200 17.27 14.25 3.97
N PRO A 201 18.59 14.20 3.66
CA PRO A 201 19.16 15.11 2.66
C PRO A 201 18.48 14.99 1.29
N HIS A 202 18.05 13.78 0.94
CA HIS A 202 17.37 13.52 -0.32
C HIS A 202 15.93 14.04 -0.29
N ILE A 203 15.18 13.76 0.79
CA ILE A 203 13.80 14.23 0.98
C ILE A 203 13.74 15.76 0.95
N ALA A 204 14.62 16.43 1.69
CA ALA A 204 14.71 17.89 1.68
C ALA A 204 15.03 18.42 0.27
N ALA A 205 15.93 17.78 -0.49
CA ALA A 205 16.25 18.18 -1.85
C ALA A 205 15.04 18.06 -2.80
N LEU A 206 14.22 17.02 -2.66
CA LEU A 206 12.99 16.83 -3.42
C LEU A 206 11.98 17.95 -3.14
N ILE A 207 11.77 18.32 -1.87
CA ILE A 207 10.85 19.38 -1.45
C ILE A 207 11.30 20.75 -1.98
N HIS A 208 12.59 21.06 -1.91
CA HIS A 208 13.13 22.35 -2.36
C HIS A 208 13.17 22.52 -3.89
N SER A 209 13.16 21.42 -4.63
CA SER A 209 13.26 21.43 -6.08
C SER A 209 11.89 21.69 -6.73
N ARG A 210 11.75 22.84 -7.40
CA ARG A 210 10.57 23.17 -8.23
C ARG A 210 10.39 22.25 -9.45
N ARG A 211 11.33 21.34 -9.71
CA ARG A 211 11.29 20.39 -10.84
C ARG A 211 10.87 18.98 -10.39
N THR A 212 10.66 18.77 -9.09
CA THR A 212 10.24 17.48 -8.57
C THR A 212 8.86 17.13 -9.12
N PRO A 213 8.69 15.97 -9.77
CA PRO A 213 7.38 15.53 -10.23
C PRO A 213 6.40 15.41 -9.07
N LYS A 214 5.13 15.79 -9.28
CA LYS A 214 4.10 15.80 -8.25
C LYS A 214 4.03 14.53 -7.39
N PRO A 215 4.01 13.29 -7.94
CA PRO A 215 3.94 12.09 -7.11
C PRO A 215 5.12 11.95 -6.14
N LEU A 216 6.31 12.31 -6.60
CA LEU A 216 7.54 12.25 -5.80
C LEU A 216 7.57 13.36 -4.76
N LEU A 217 7.01 14.53 -5.06
CA LEU A 217 6.86 15.63 -4.12
C LEU A 217 5.87 15.28 -3.00
N LEU A 218 4.70 14.72 -3.34
CA LEU A 218 3.72 14.26 -2.35
C LEU A 218 4.32 13.19 -1.44
N ALA A 219 5.04 12.21 -2.01
CA ALA A 219 5.75 11.19 -1.22
C ALA A 219 6.82 11.80 -0.29
N ALA A 220 7.56 12.80 -0.76
CA ALA A 220 8.57 13.49 0.05
C ALA A 220 7.92 14.30 1.19
N ILE A 221 6.81 14.99 0.95
CA ILE A 221 6.05 15.73 1.97
C ILE A 221 5.54 14.75 3.04
N GLY A 222 4.90 13.66 2.63
CA GLY A 222 4.36 12.65 3.55
C GLY A 222 5.44 11.90 4.36
N ALA A 223 6.69 11.90 3.89
CA ALA A 223 7.81 11.28 4.61
C ALA A 223 8.40 12.18 5.73
N VAL A 224 8.15 13.50 5.69
CA VAL A 224 8.72 14.46 6.64
C VAL A 224 8.38 14.15 8.11
N PRO A 225 7.11 13.90 8.49
CA PRO A 225 6.74 13.72 9.90
C PRO A 225 7.43 12.52 10.54
N SER A 226 7.66 11.46 9.76
CA SER A 226 8.30 10.24 10.23
C SER A 226 9.83 10.33 10.26
N ILE A 227 10.45 11.11 9.36
CA ILE A 227 11.92 11.19 9.26
C ILE A 227 12.48 12.30 10.14
N LEU A 228 11.85 13.48 10.15
CA LEU A 228 12.37 14.65 10.85
C LEU A 228 11.26 15.66 11.19
N PRO A 229 10.34 15.33 12.11
CA PRO A 229 9.13 16.12 12.39
C PRO A 229 9.43 17.56 12.82
N GLN A 230 10.52 17.79 13.55
CA GLN A 230 10.93 19.12 14.03
C GLN A 230 11.27 20.11 12.91
N GLU A 231 11.64 19.63 11.72
CA GLU A 231 11.95 20.47 10.54
C GLU A 231 10.73 20.68 9.65
N ALA A 232 9.58 20.04 9.95
CA ALA A 232 8.42 20.02 9.07
C ALA A 232 7.90 21.42 8.74
N SER A 233 7.74 22.27 9.76
CA SER A 233 7.27 23.65 9.59
C SER A 233 8.20 24.47 8.68
N GLU A 234 9.52 24.36 8.88
CA GLU A 234 10.50 25.11 8.09
C GLU A 234 10.51 24.63 6.62
N VAL A 235 10.66 23.31 6.41
CA VAL A 235 10.84 22.74 5.07
C VAL A 235 9.58 22.85 4.21
N LEU A 236 8.38 22.73 4.80
CA LEU A 236 7.10 22.72 4.09
C LEU A 236 6.48 24.11 3.92
N SER A 237 6.98 25.13 4.63
CA SER A 237 6.42 26.49 4.64
C SER A 237 6.08 27.09 3.27
N ARG A 238 6.91 26.81 2.25
CA ARG A 238 6.74 27.33 0.89
C ARG A 238 5.65 26.62 0.07
N LEU A 239 5.23 25.44 0.50
CA LEU A 239 4.25 24.62 -0.23
C LEU A 239 2.82 24.85 0.26
N ILE A 240 2.64 25.51 1.41
CA ILE A 240 1.33 25.91 1.95
C ILE A 240 0.55 26.82 0.96
N GLU A 241 1.28 27.65 0.21
CA GLU A 241 0.70 28.57 -0.78
C GLU A 241 0.71 28.00 -2.22
N SER A 242 0.82 26.68 -2.37
CA SER A 242 0.78 26.04 -3.68
C SER A 242 -0.59 26.23 -4.37
N ASP A 243 -0.58 26.42 -5.70
CA ASP A 243 -1.80 26.43 -6.51
C ASP A 243 -2.40 25.02 -6.71
N ASP A 244 -1.70 23.99 -6.29
CA ASP A 244 -2.10 22.58 -6.37
C ASP A 244 -2.68 22.11 -5.03
N GLU A 245 -3.99 21.82 -5.02
CA GLU A 245 -4.76 21.46 -3.83
C GLU A 245 -4.22 20.20 -3.14
N ASP A 246 -3.87 19.15 -3.90
CA ASP A 246 -3.32 17.91 -3.33
C ASP A 246 -1.99 18.17 -2.59
N ILE A 247 -1.18 19.13 -3.06
CA ILE A 247 0.07 19.53 -2.37
C ILE A 247 -0.25 20.24 -1.06
N VAL A 248 -1.21 21.17 -1.08
CA VAL A 248 -1.62 21.91 0.12
C VAL A 248 -2.21 20.96 1.18
N GLU A 249 -3.04 20.01 0.75
CA GLU A 249 -3.61 18.97 1.61
C GLU A 249 -2.51 18.11 2.25
N ALA A 250 -1.59 17.57 1.45
CA ALA A 250 -0.48 16.78 1.96
C ALA A 250 0.42 17.55 2.94
N VAL A 251 0.62 18.85 2.72
CA VAL A 251 1.38 19.70 3.64
C VAL A 251 0.65 19.87 4.97
N HIS A 252 -0.66 20.14 4.95
CA HIS A 252 -1.44 20.26 6.18
C HIS A 252 -1.47 18.96 6.97
N GLU A 253 -1.65 17.82 6.29
CA GLU A 253 -1.59 16.50 6.92
C GLU A 253 -0.22 16.25 7.56
N ALA A 254 0.87 16.50 6.83
CA ALA A 254 2.22 16.32 7.35
C ALA A 254 2.52 17.22 8.56
N LEU A 255 2.09 18.49 8.54
CA LEU A 255 2.26 19.38 9.68
C LEU A 255 1.46 18.93 10.90
N ALA A 256 0.20 18.48 10.70
CA ALA A 256 -0.62 17.96 11.78
C ALA A 256 0.03 16.73 12.44
N MET A 257 0.52 15.77 11.63
CA MET A 257 1.22 14.58 12.14
C MET A 257 2.52 14.93 12.88
N ALA A 258 3.26 15.95 12.44
CA ALA A 258 4.50 16.36 13.09
C ALA A 258 4.28 17.12 14.41
N GLU A 259 3.08 17.65 14.65
CA GLU A 259 2.69 18.34 15.88
C GLU A 259 2.10 17.39 16.93
N GLU A 260 1.74 16.15 16.57
CA GLU A 260 1.30 15.14 17.53
C GLU A 260 2.45 14.81 18.51
N PRO A 261 2.23 14.88 19.84
CA PRO A 261 3.23 14.47 20.82
C PRO A 261 3.65 13.03 20.53
N SER A 262 4.95 12.75 20.57
CA SER A 262 5.40 11.38 20.41
C SER A 262 4.93 10.56 21.63
N GLU A 263 4.53 9.30 21.45
CA GLU A 263 4.18 8.42 22.58
C GLU A 263 5.34 8.29 23.60
N GLU A 264 6.58 8.60 23.19
CA GLU A 264 7.76 8.67 24.07
C GLU A 264 7.72 9.88 25.03
N ASP A 265 6.94 10.92 24.74
CA ASP A 265 6.76 12.10 25.61
C ASP A 265 5.67 11.91 26.68
N GLU A 266 4.87 10.83 26.62
CA GLU A 266 3.79 10.55 27.58
C GLU A 266 4.27 9.86 28.88
N ASP A 267 5.47 9.26 28.88
CA ASP A 267 6.02 8.54 30.05
C ASP A 267 6.69 9.45 31.11
N ASP A 268 6.82 10.76 30.85
CA ASP A 268 7.54 11.70 31.73
C ASP A 268 6.65 12.46 32.75
N GLU A 269 5.32 12.33 32.70
CA GLU A 269 4.42 13.08 33.61
C GLU A 269 3.98 12.35 34.90
N ASP A 270 4.25 11.05 35.06
CA ASP A 270 3.80 10.28 36.25
C ASP A 270 4.79 10.28 37.44
N GLY A 271 5.88 11.06 37.37
CA GLY A 271 6.95 11.10 38.38
C GLY A 271 6.85 12.18 39.48
N LEU A 272 5.84 13.07 39.45
CA LEU A 272 5.87 14.32 40.24
C LEU A 272 4.69 14.54 41.20
N PHE A 273 4.17 13.51 41.86
CA PHE A 273 3.26 13.70 43.00
C PHE A 273 3.46 12.71 44.16
N LEU A 274 4.64 12.72 44.80
CA LEU A 274 4.78 12.27 46.20
C LEU A 274 5.85 13.10 46.94
N GLN A 275 5.44 14.23 47.52
CA GLN A 275 6.04 14.81 48.74
C GLN A 275 4.94 15.38 49.64
#